data_AF-A0A518I588-F1
#
_entry.id   AF-A0A518I588-F1
#
_cell.length_a   1.000
_cell.length_b   1.000
_cell.length_c   1.000
_cell.angle_alpha   90.00
_cell.angle_beta   90.00
_cell.angle_gamma   90.00
#
_symmetry.space_group_name_H-M   'P 1'
#
loop_
_entity.id
_entity.type
_entity.pdbx_description
1 polymer ?
#
loop_
_entity_poly.entity_id
_entity_poly.type
_entity_poly.pdbx_seq_one_letter_code
_entity_poly.pdbx_strand_id
1 'polypeptide(L)'
;MRALPKSKVPSLEKVDELDDVNLGAAAEAAEEAEEAANAAKNLLEKNKGAVTKSIPATKELADEIASVGLPRSRQTVVLIETAEGKTIIAAGGPDLTAAQKTLARGKGLLVADDLPGFHAEMTAVATAGEKGLLPIRGVTTNKMCRDGSSSCFNQLSEMAKRGGYELKVGPDGRSFEFIKIGE
;
A
#
# COMPACT_ATOMS: atom_id res chain seq x y z
N MET A 1 38.68 64.81 -6.06
CA MET A 1 39.84 64.20 -5.36
C MET A 1 39.84 64.67 -3.91
N ARG A 2 39.64 63.75 -2.95
CA ARG A 2 40.09 63.90 -1.55
C ARG A 2 40.02 62.54 -0.87
N ALA A 3 41.12 62.15 -0.25
CA ALA A 3 41.33 60.87 0.43
C ALA A 3 41.06 60.99 1.94
N LEU A 4 40.48 59.91 2.50
CA LEU A 4 40.58 59.31 3.85
C LEU A 4 40.31 60.18 5.11
N PRO A 5 39.69 59.63 6.18
CA PRO A 5 40.44 58.82 7.16
C PRO A 5 39.72 57.60 7.79
N LYS A 6 40.56 56.76 8.41
CA LYS A 6 40.30 55.53 9.17
C LYS A 6 39.64 55.77 10.54
N SER A 7 39.30 54.65 11.19
CA SER A 7 38.86 54.43 12.58
C SER A 7 37.33 54.28 12.69
N LYS A 8 36.78 53.42 13.55
CA LYS A 8 37.30 52.83 14.80
C LYS A 8 36.45 51.57 15.06
N VAL A 9 37.08 50.42 15.29
CA VAL A 9 36.37 49.21 15.75
C VAL A 9 36.00 49.46 17.21
N PRO A 10 34.72 49.40 17.62
CA PRO A 10 34.38 49.45 19.03
C PRO A 10 34.60 48.07 19.66
N SER A 11 35.36 48.09 20.76
CA SER A 11 35.70 46.96 21.61
C SER A 11 34.46 46.26 22.16
N LEU A 12 34.55 44.92 22.25
CA LEU A 12 33.61 44.05 22.94
C LEU A 12 33.61 44.37 24.44
N GLU A 13 32.51 44.93 24.94
CA GLU A 13 32.19 44.92 26.36
C GLU A 13 31.45 43.63 26.72
N LYS A 14 31.82 43.07 27.87
CA LYS A 14 31.29 41.86 28.47
C LYS A 14 29.81 42.06 28.84
N VAL A 15 28.99 41.08 28.51
CA VAL A 15 27.71 40.85 29.18
C VAL A 15 27.85 39.53 29.94
N ASP A 16 27.92 39.66 31.26
CA ASP A 16 27.80 38.56 32.21
C ASP A 16 26.35 38.04 32.23
N GLU A 17 26.25 36.71 32.33
CA GLU A 17 25.23 35.82 32.93
C GLU A 17 23.72 36.11 32.84
N LEU A 18 22.99 34.98 32.81
CA LEU A 18 21.55 34.68 32.98
C LEU A 18 21.02 33.95 31.71
N ASP A 19 20.50 32.72 31.73
CA ASP A 19 19.99 31.85 32.80
C ASP A 19 20.16 30.37 32.41
N ASP A 20 20.40 29.52 33.40
CA ASP A 20 20.33 28.05 33.32
C ASP A 20 18.92 27.59 32.94
N VAL A 21 18.65 27.38 31.64
CA VAL A 21 17.40 26.77 31.18
C VAL A 21 17.57 25.25 31.06
N ASN A 22 17.39 24.60 32.21
CA ASN A 22 16.85 23.25 32.44
C ASN A 22 17.16 22.15 31.41
N LEU A 23 18.38 21.61 31.45
CA LEU A 23 18.78 20.39 30.73
C LEU A 23 18.10 19.11 31.26
N GLY A 24 17.38 19.17 32.39
CA GLY A 24 16.69 18.02 32.99
C GLY A 24 15.43 17.60 32.22
N ALA A 25 14.60 18.56 31.78
CA ALA A 25 13.35 18.27 31.09
C ALA A 25 13.54 17.68 29.67
N ALA A 26 14.63 18.04 29.00
CA ALA A 26 14.96 17.49 27.68
C ALA A 26 15.46 16.04 27.76
N ALA A 27 16.12 15.67 28.86
CA ALA A 27 16.58 14.30 29.10
C ALA A 27 15.41 13.37 29.46
N GLU A 28 14.49 13.82 30.32
CA GLU A 28 13.28 13.06 30.69
C GLU A 28 12.36 12.81 29.48
N ALA A 29 12.18 13.81 28.60
CA ALA A 29 11.40 13.64 27.37
C ALA A 29 12.06 12.70 26.34
N ALA A 30 13.39 12.64 26.32
CA ALA A 30 14.13 11.72 25.45
C ALA A 30 14.02 10.27 25.95
N GLU A 31 14.08 10.07 27.26
CA GLU A 31 13.91 8.77 27.91
C GLU A 31 12.47 8.23 27.71
N GLU A 32 11.46 9.09 27.86
CA GLU A 32 10.06 8.73 27.62
C GLU A 32 9.78 8.39 26.13
N ALA A 33 10.44 9.10 25.19
CA ALA A 33 10.36 8.80 23.77
C ALA A 33 11.06 7.48 23.39
N GLU A 34 12.18 7.16 24.05
CA GLU A 34 12.90 5.90 23.85
C GLU A 34 12.12 4.71 24.42
N GLU A 35 11.49 4.87 25.59
CA GLU A 35 10.62 3.86 26.18
C GLU A 35 9.39 3.58 25.29
N ALA A 36 8.76 4.62 24.74
CA ALA A 36 7.66 4.47 23.79
C ALA A 36 8.09 3.76 22.49
N ALA A 37 9.29 4.06 21.97
CA ALA A 37 9.84 3.39 20.79
C ALA A 37 10.16 1.91 21.06
N ASN A 38 10.66 1.58 22.25
CA ASN A 38 10.95 0.21 22.66
C ASN A 38 9.67 -0.59 22.94
N ALA A 39 8.64 0.03 23.51
CA ALA A 39 7.30 -0.55 23.65
C ALA A 39 6.66 -0.86 22.28
N ALA A 40 6.80 0.04 21.31
CA ALA A 40 6.32 -0.17 19.94
C ALA A 40 7.07 -1.32 19.24
N LYS A 41 8.39 -1.41 19.40
CA LYS A 41 9.19 -2.54 18.89
C LYS A 41 8.77 -3.86 19.53
N ASN A 42 8.56 -3.89 20.84
CA ASN A 42 8.11 -5.10 21.55
C ASN A 42 6.70 -5.54 21.13
N LEU A 43 5.80 -4.60 20.83
CA LEU A 43 4.48 -4.91 20.28
C LEU A 43 4.58 -5.46 18.85
N LEU A 44 5.45 -4.90 18.01
CA LEU A 44 5.73 -5.41 16.67
C LEU A 44 6.34 -6.81 16.71
N GLU A 45 7.26 -7.07 17.63
CA GLU A 45 7.88 -8.38 17.82
C GLU A 45 6.89 -9.42 18.37
N LYS A 46 6.04 -9.05 19.33
CA LYS A 46 4.96 -9.92 19.84
C LYS A 46 3.92 -10.26 18.76
N ASN A 47 3.70 -9.37 17.79
CA ASN A 47 2.75 -9.57 16.69
C ASN A 47 3.37 -10.21 15.44
N LYS A 48 4.69 -10.45 15.37
CA LYS A 48 5.36 -11.13 14.23
C LYS A 48 4.86 -12.56 14.00
N GLY A 49 4.21 -13.19 14.97
CA GLY A 49 3.72 -14.57 14.90
C GLY A 49 2.22 -14.74 14.63
N ALA A 50 1.43 -13.67 14.72
CA ALA A 50 0.00 -13.72 14.40
C ALA A 50 -0.18 -13.32 12.93
N VAL A 51 -0.12 -14.30 12.02
CA VAL A 51 -0.61 -14.14 10.64
C VAL A 51 -2.12 -13.94 10.73
N THR A 52 -2.53 -12.73 11.06
CA THR A 52 -3.93 -12.34 11.01
C THR A 52 -4.29 -12.27 9.54
N LYS A 53 -5.12 -13.23 9.10
CA LYS A 53 -5.69 -13.24 7.76
C LYS A 53 -6.27 -11.86 7.48
N SER A 54 -5.80 -11.19 6.44
CA SER A 54 -6.28 -9.87 6.07
C SER A 54 -7.77 -9.92 5.72
N ILE A 55 -8.40 -8.74 5.68
CA ILE A 55 -9.81 -8.60 5.36
C ILE A 55 -10.12 -9.30 4.03
N PRO A 56 -11.18 -10.13 3.96
CA PRO A 56 -11.50 -10.87 2.74
C PRO A 56 -11.84 -9.95 1.57
N ALA A 57 -11.48 -10.39 0.36
CA ALA A 57 -11.88 -9.79 -0.90
C ALA A 57 -13.39 -9.97 -1.10
N THR A 58 -14.13 -8.90 -0.86
CA THR A 58 -15.58 -8.83 -1.07
C THR A 58 -15.91 -7.72 -2.06
N LYS A 59 -17.07 -7.82 -2.70
CA LYS A 59 -17.52 -6.80 -3.65
C LYS A 59 -17.79 -5.48 -2.95
N GLU A 60 -18.32 -5.56 -1.74
CA GLU A 60 -18.65 -4.45 -0.86
C GLU A 60 -17.37 -3.68 -0.50
N LEU A 61 -16.30 -4.38 -0.13
CA LEU A 61 -15.01 -3.76 0.17
C LEU A 61 -14.39 -3.10 -1.08
N ALA A 62 -14.44 -3.78 -2.23
CA ALA A 62 -13.93 -3.21 -3.48
C ALA A 62 -14.71 -1.95 -3.87
N ASP A 63 -16.02 -1.94 -3.64
CA ASP A 63 -16.92 -0.82 -3.93
C ASP A 63 -16.76 0.34 -2.96
N GLU A 64 -16.55 0.05 -1.67
CA GLU A 64 -16.22 1.03 -0.65
C GLU A 64 -14.93 1.77 -1.05
N ILE A 65 -13.88 1.04 -1.43
CA ILE A 65 -12.62 1.68 -1.80
C ILE A 65 -12.74 2.39 -3.15
N ALA A 66 -13.50 1.87 -4.11
CA ALA A 66 -13.77 2.58 -5.36
C ALA A 66 -14.54 3.89 -5.14
N SER A 67 -15.38 3.99 -4.10
CA SER A 67 -16.23 5.17 -3.85
C SER A 67 -15.46 6.45 -3.52
N VAL A 68 -14.22 6.34 -2.99
CA VAL A 68 -13.35 7.48 -2.65
C VAL A 68 -12.36 7.84 -3.75
N GLY A 69 -12.51 7.23 -4.93
CA GLY A 69 -11.59 7.40 -6.06
C GLY A 69 -12.25 7.98 -7.30
N LEU A 70 -11.85 7.45 -8.45
CA LEU A 70 -12.39 7.86 -9.73
C LEU A 70 -13.72 7.14 -10.02
N PRO A 71 -14.59 7.69 -10.88
CA PRO A 71 -15.80 6.98 -11.30
C PRO A 71 -15.48 5.60 -11.90
N ARG A 72 -16.35 4.61 -11.66
CA ARG A 72 -16.15 3.22 -12.16
C ARG A 72 -15.99 3.12 -13.68
N SER A 73 -16.52 4.09 -14.43
CA SER A 73 -16.34 4.17 -15.89
C SER A 73 -14.90 4.49 -16.31
N ARG A 74 -14.06 4.97 -15.39
CA ARG A 74 -12.67 5.37 -15.63
C ARG A 74 -11.65 4.48 -14.92
N GLN A 75 -12.09 3.65 -13.98
CA GLN A 75 -11.20 2.89 -13.12
C GLN A 75 -11.89 1.61 -12.63
N THR A 76 -11.21 0.48 -12.77
CA THR A 76 -11.59 -0.78 -12.13
C THR A 76 -10.69 -0.98 -10.93
N VAL A 77 -11.26 -1.18 -9.75
CA VAL A 77 -10.56 -1.71 -8.56
C VAL A 77 -10.71 -3.23 -8.50
N VAL A 78 -9.64 -3.93 -8.13
CA VAL A 78 -9.61 -5.38 -7.86
C VAL A 78 -9.07 -5.66 -6.47
N LEU A 79 -9.59 -6.71 -5.84
CA LEU A 79 -9.04 -7.34 -4.64
C LEU A 79 -8.65 -8.78 -4.98
N ILE A 80 -7.49 -9.23 -4.54
CA ILE A 80 -7.03 -10.63 -4.68
C ILE A 80 -6.59 -11.15 -3.32
N GLU A 81 -7.23 -12.22 -2.85
CA GLU A 81 -6.74 -12.99 -1.72
C GLU A 81 -5.64 -13.95 -2.15
N THR A 82 -4.69 -14.15 -1.24
CA THR A 82 -3.56 -15.05 -1.41
C THR A 82 -3.57 -16.16 -0.36
N ALA A 83 -2.92 -17.29 -0.67
CA ALA A 83 -2.84 -18.44 0.22
C ALA A 83 -2.14 -18.11 1.55
N GLU A 84 -1.26 -17.11 1.54
CA GLU A 84 -0.53 -16.61 2.70
C GLU A 84 -1.39 -15.71 3.60
N GLY A 85 -2.68 -15.55 3.28
CA GLY A 85 -3.62 -14.78 4.08
C GLY A 85 -3.49 -13.27 3.90
N LYS A 86 -2.92 -12.80 2.77
CA LYS A 86 -2.91 -11.40 2.38
C LYS A 86 -4.00 -11.12 1.34
N THR A 87 -4.49 -9.88 1.33
CA THR A 87 -5.45 -9.38 0.35
C THR A 87 -4.82 -8.20 -0.34
N ILE A 88 -4.47 -8.38 -1.61
CA ILE A 88 -3.91 -7.38 -2.49
C ILE A 88 -5.03 -6.51 -3.02
N ILE A 89 -4.79 -5.21 -3.12
CA ILE A 89 -5.65 -4.28 -3.85
C ILE A 89 -4.88 -3.59 -4.96
N ALA A 90 -5.47 -3.52 -6.15
CA ALA A 90 -4.96 -2.73 -7.26
C ALA A 90 -6.09 -2.02 -7.99
N ALA A 91 -5.73 -1.10 -8.88
CA ALA A 91 -6.65 -0.53 -9.84
C ALA A 91 -6.04 -0.50 -11.23
N GLY A 92 -6.88 -0.51 -12.26
CA GLY A 92 -6.46 -0.46 -13.66
C GLY A 92 -6.64 0.93 -14.25
N GLY A 93 -5.93 1.20 -15.36
CA GLY A 93 -5.93 2.50 -16.04
C GLY A 93 -5.05 3.50 -15.29
N PRO A 94 -5.62 4.47 -14.54
CA PRO A 94 -4.87 5.48 -13.80
C PRO A 94 -4.32 5.04 -12.42
N ASP A 95 -4.30 3.73 -12.11
CA ASP A 95 -3.95 3.16 -10.78
C ASP A 95 -4.79 3.70 -9.62
N LEU A 96 -4.51 3.26 -8.38
CA LEU A 96 -5.22 3.72 -7.18
C LEU A 96 -4.86 5.17 -6.85
N THR A 97 -5.86 5.99 -6.53
CA THR A 97 -5.63 7.36 -6.03
C THR A 97 -5.02 7.33 -4.62
N ALA A 98 -4.43 8.45 -4.19
CA ALA A 98 -3.88 8.56 -2.84
C ALA A 98 -4.93 8.29 -1.73
N ALA A 99 -6.17 8.73 -1.93
CA ALA A 99 -7.27 8.47 -1.01
C ALA A 99 -7.60 6.97 -0.92
N GLN A 100 -7.65 6.29 -2.07
CA GLN A 100 -7.88 4.84 -2.13
C GLN A 100 -6.76 4.05 -1.44
N LYS A 101 -5.49 4.40 -1.72
CA LYS A 101 -4.34 3.77 -1.07
C LYS A 101 -4.34 3.97 0.44
N THR A 102 -4.70 5.17 0.90
CA THR A 102 -4.78 5.49 2.33
C THR A 102 -5.87 4.66 3.01
N LEU A 103 -7.08 4.63 2.44
CA LEU A 103 -8.18 3.83 2.95
C LEU A 103 -7.83 2.33 2.97
N ALA A 104 -7.23 1.82 1.89
CA ALA A 104 -6.81 0.42 1.79
C ALA A 104 -5.79 0.03 2.85
N ARG A 105 -4.75 0.85 3.07
CA ARG A 105 -3.74 0.61 4.11
C ARG A 105 -4.35 0.66 5.51
N GLY A 106 -5.26 1.60 5.76
CA GLY A 106 -6.00 1.67 7.03
C GLY A 106 -6.84 0.43 7.31
N LYS A 107 -7.20 -0.34 6.27
CA LYS A 107 -7.89 -1.62 6.33
C LYS A 107 -6.96 -2.84 6.35
N GLY A 108 -5.64 -2.64 6.37
CA GLY A 108 -4.66 -3.72 6.37
C GLY A 108 -4.52 -4.45 5.03
N LEU A 109 -4.98 -3.85 3.93
CA LEU A 109 -4.79 -4.41 2.59
C LEU A 109 -3.36 -4.15 2.09
N LEU A 110 -2.85 -5.11 1.31
CA LEU A 110 -1.59 -4.94 0.59
C LEU A 110 -1.85 -4.12 -0.68
N VAL A 111 -1.44 -2.87 -0.67
CA VAL A 111 -1.56 -1.99 -1.83
C VAL A 111 -0.53 -2.40 -2.89
N ALA A 112 -1.02 -2.69 -4.10
CA ALA A 112 -0.19 -2.95 -5.27
C ALA A 112 0.66 -1.74 -5.64
N ASP A 113 1.80 -2.02 -6.25
CA ASP A 113 2.66 -1.02 -6.86
C ASP A 113 1.98 -0.43 -8.10
N ASP A 114 2.21 0.86 -8.39
CA ASP A 114 1.54 1.54 -9.49
C ASP A 114 2.04 1.01 -10.84
N LEU A 115 1.10 0.64 -11.71
CA LEU A 115 1.39 0.13 -13.04
C LEU A 115 0.48 0.82 -14.07
N PRO A 116 0.75 2.09 -14.39
CA PRO A 116 -0.19 2.92 -15.14
C PRO A 116 -0.37 2.37 -16.56
N GLY A 117 -1.63 2.34 -17.01
CA GLY A 117 -2.01 1.78 -18.30
C GLY A 117 -2.26 0.28 -18.30
N PHE A 118 -1.96 -0.44 -17.21
CA PHE A 118 -2.30 -1.86 -17.08
C PHE A 118 -3.71 -2.04 -16.50
N HIS A 119 -4.25 -3.24 -16.71
CA HIS A 119 -5.54 -3.64 -16.16
C HIS A 119 -5.39 -4.06 -14.70
N ALA A 120 -6.42 -3.79 -13.90
CA ALA A 120 -6.38 -3.94 -12.44
C ALA A 120 -5.94 -5.34 -12.03
N GLU A 121 -6.51 -6.36 -12.68
CA GLU A 121 -6.27 -7.76 -12.38
C GLU A 121 -4.82 -8.17 -12.67
N MET A 122 -4.23 -7.64 -13.74
CA MET A 122 -2.83 -7.89 -14.09
C MET A 122 -1.89 -7.21 -13.10
N THR A 123 -2.18 -5.96 -12.72
CA THR A 123 -1.40 -5.24 -11.70
C THR A 123 -1.40 -5.99 -10.37
N ALA A 124 -2.55 -6.51 -9.93
CA ALA A 124 -2.65 -7.28 -8.70
C ALA A 124 -1.92 -8.63 -8.76
N VAL A 125 -2.02 -9.37 -9.89
CA VAL A 125 -1.31 -10.65 -10.05
C VAL A 125 0.20 -10.44 -10.20
N ALA A 126 0.64 -9.41 -10.90
CA ALA A 126 2.06 -9.04 -10.98
C ALA A 126 2.61 -8.74 -9.57
N THR A 127 1.89 -7.94 -8.79
CA THR A 127 2.21 -7.65 -7.38
C THR A 127 2.31 -8.94 -6.55
N ALA A 128 1.40 -9.90 -6.75
CA ALA A 128 1.45 -11.18 -6.05
C ALA A 128 2.73 -11.95 -6.41
N GLY A 129 3.04 -12.05 -7.71
CA GLY A 129 4.24 -12.72 -8.20
C GLY A 129 5.54 -12.11 -7.67
N GLU A 130 5.66 -10.78 -7.71
CA GLU A 130 6.83 -10.05 -7.19
C GLU A 130 7.04 -10.25 -5.69
N LYS A 131 5.94 -10.44 -4.93
CA LYS A 131 6.00 -10.65 -3.48
C LYS A 131 5.98 -12.12 -3.07
N GLY A 132 6.05 -13.04 -4.04
CA GLY A 132 6.03 -14.48 -3.81
C GLY A 132 4.74 -14.97 -3.14
N LEU A 133 3.61 -14.30 -3.43
CA LEU A 133 2.29 -14.64 -2.90
C LEU A 133 1.50 -15.43 -3.94
N LEU A 134 0.75 -16.43 -3.51
CA LEU A 134 -0.07 -17.28 -4.37
C LEU A 134 -1.52 -16.78 -4.43
N PRO A 135 -2.00 -16.20 -5.54
CA PRO A 135 -3.41 -15.82 -5.71
C PRO A 135 -4.35 -17.03 -5.60
N ILE A 136 -5.45 -16.88 -4.86
CA ILE A 136 -6.47 -17.95 -4.71
C ILE A 136 -7.85 -17.52 -5.21
N ARG A 137 -8.26 -16.28 -4.92
CA ARG A 137 -9.54 -15.72 -5.37
C ARG A 137 -9.46 -14.22 -5.51
N GLY A 138 -10.32 -13.62 -6.34
CA GLY A 138 -10.39 -12.19 -6.49
C GLY A 138 -11.77 -11.68 -6.85
N VAL A 139 -11.96 -10.37 -6.63
CA VAL A 139 -13.18 -9.64 -6.92
C VAL A 139 -12.85 -8.30 -7.56
N THR A 140 -13.52 -7.96 -8.65
CA THR A 140 -13.40 -6.69 -9.37
C THR A 140 -14.67 -5.84 -9.22
N THR A 141 -14.52 -4.53 -9.33
CA THR A 141 -15.65 -3.59 -9.30
C THR A 141 -16.45 -3.58 -10.61
N ASN A 142 -15.76 -3.79 -11.74
CA ASN A 142 -16.31 -3.94 -13.08
C ASN A 142 -16.17 -5.38 -13.58
N LYS A 143 -16.91 -5.75 -14.64
CA LYS A 143 -16.75 -7.07 -15.24
C LYS A 143 -15.35 -7.21 -15.83
N MET A 144 -14.72 -8.35 -15.61
CA MET A 144 -13.49 -8.72 -16.29
C MET A 144 -13.74 -8.77 -17.79
N CYS A 145 -12.80 -8.24 -18.57
CA CYS A 145 -12.83 -8.38 -20.02
C CYS A 145 -12.67 -9.87 -20.39
N ARG A 146 -13.66 -10.45 -21.06
CA ARG A 146 -13.65 -11.86 -21.50
C ARG A 146 -13.19 -12.04 -22.94
N ASP A 147 -13.59 -11.13 -23.82
CA ASP A 147 -13.42 -11.30 -25.26
C ASP A 147 -12.12 -10.66 -25.78
N GLY A 148 -11.48 -11.34 -26.75
CA GLY A 148 -10.23 -10.90 -27.40
C GLY A 148 -8.97 -11.53 -26.81
N SER A 149 -7.92 -11.70 -27.63
CA SER A 149 -6.66 -12.34 -27.24
C SER A 149 -5.88 -11.57 -26.15
N SER A 150 -6.14 -10.27 -26.00
CA SER A 150 -5.59 -9.41 -24.96
C SER A 150 -6.51 -9.25 -23.74
N SER A 151 -7.59 -10.04 -23.62
CA SER A 151 -8.52 -9.95 -22.49
C SER A 151 -7.86 -10.37 -21.17
N CYS A 152 -8.27 -9.73 -20.06
CA CYS A 152 -7.82 -10.11 -18.72
C CYS A 152 -8.05 -11.61 -18.47
N PHE A 153 -9.20 -12.13 -18.92
CA PHE A 153 -9.52 -13.53 -18.77
C PHE A 153 -8.50 -14.44 -19.44
N ASN A 154 -8.16 -14.19 -20.71
CA ASN A 154 -7.23 -15.04 -21.44
C ASN A 154 -5.82 -14.98 -20.84
N GLN A 155 -5.34 -13.78 -20.48
CA GLN A 155 -4.02 -13.62 -19.87
C GLN A 155 -3.94 -14.32 -18.51
N LEU A 156 -4.92 -14.11 -17.63
CA LEU A 156 -4.96 -14.75 -16.32
C LEU A 156 -5.16 -16.26 -16.41
N SER A 157 -5.97 -16.74 -17.36
CA SER A 157 -6.16 -18.17 -17.59
C SER A 157 -4.85 -18.84 -18.02
N GLU A 158 -4.09 -18.22 -18.94
CA GLU A 158 -2.79 -18.74 -19.35
C GLU A 158 -1.75 -18.71 -18.21
N MET A 159 -1.74 -17.64 -17.40
CA MET A 159 -0.88 -17.58 -16.20
C MET A 159 -1.26 -18.67 -15.18
N ALA A 160 -2.56 -18.86 -14.92
CA ALA A 160 -3.05 -19.91 -14.04
C ALA A 160 -2.60 -21.29 -14.51
N LYS A 161 -2.80 -21.61 -15.80
CA LYS A 161 -2.42 -22.92 -16.38
C LYS A 161 -0.93 -23.20 -16.23
N ARG A 162 -0.08 -22.21 -16.47
CA ARG A 162 1.38 -22.34 -16.28
C ARG A 162 1.76 -22.65 -14.83
N GLY A 163 0.97 -22.17 -13.87
CA GLY A 163 1.11 -22.50 -12.45
C GLY A 163 0.46 -23.82 -12.02
N GLY A 164 -0.20 -24.55 -12.93
CA GLY A 164 -0.97 -25.75 -12.57
C GLY A 164 -2.37 -25.46 -12.01
N TYR A 165 -2.95 -24.30 -12.35
CA TYR A 165 -4.27 -23.86 -11.93
C TYR A 165 -5.21 -23.62 -13.12
N GLU A 166 -6.51 -23.74 -12.87
CA GLU A 166 -7.59 -23.31 -13.74
C GLU A 166 -8.18 -22.00 -13.19
N LEU A 167 -8.40 -21.01 -14.06
CA LEU A 167 -9.14 -19.81 -13.70
C LEU A 167 -10.65 -20.06 -13.90
N LYS A 168 -11.42 -20.02 -12.82
CA LYS A 168 -12.90 -19.97 -12.88
C LYS A 168 -13.39 -18.56 -12.63
N VAL A 169 -14.30 -18.09 -13.48
CA VAL A 169 -14.94 -16.78 -13.33
C VAL A 169 -16.38 -16.97 -12.90
N GLY A 170 -16.81 -16.21 -11.91
CA GLY A 170 -18.18 -16.23 -11.40
C GLY A 170 -19.21 -15.79 -12.45
N PRO A 171 -20.49 -16.11 -12.23
CA PRO A 171 -21.56 -15.83 -13.19
C PRO A 171 -21.75 -14.33 -13.47
N ASP A 172 -21.38 -13.47 -12.52
CA ASP A 172 -21.49 -12.01 -12.67
C ASP A 172 -20.32 -11.39 -13.46
N GLY A 173 -19.28 -12.19 -13.75
CA GLY A 173 -18.06 -11.77 -14.42
C GLY A 173 -17.16 -10.88 -13.57
N ARG A 174 -17.38 -10.80 -12.25
CA ARG A 174 -16.63 -9.92 -11.33
C ARG A 174 -15.90 -10.67 -10.23
N SER A 175 -16.25 -11.92 -9.95
CA SER A 175 -15.44 -12.77 -9.10
C SER A 175 -14.66 -13.79 -9.93
N PHE A 176 -13.53 -14.22 -9.42
CA PHE A 176 -12.73 -15.29 -10.01
C PHE A 176 -11.94 -16.07 -8.97
N GLU A 177 -11.60 -17.31 -9.29
CA GLU A 177 -10.88 -18.24 -8.43
C GLU A 177 -9.81 -18.99 -9.24
N PHE A 178 -8.68 -19.26 -8.60
CA PHE A 178 -7.60 -20.09 -9.13
C PHE A 178 -7.70 -21.47 -8.47
N ILE A 179 -8.09 -22.47 -9.24
CA ILE A 179 -8.35 -23.82 -8.75
C ILE A 179 -7.24 -24.73 -9.21
N LYS A 180 -6.60 -25.45 -8.29
CA LYS A 180 -5.50 -26.34 -8.62
C LYS A 180 -6.00 -27.50 -9.50
N ILE A 181 -5.27 -27.79 -10.57
CA ILE A 181 -5.62 -28.87 -11.49
C ILE A 181 -5.13 -30.19 -10.89
N GLY A 182 -6.03 -31.16 -10.74
CA GLY A 182 -5.69 -32.52 -10.31
C GLY A 182 -5.73 -32.78 -8.80
N GLU A 183 -6.39 -31.90 -8.03
CA GLU A 183 -6.86 -32.19 -6.66
C GLU A 183 -8.28 -32.74 -6.64
#